data_AF-A0A955X9T7-F1
#
_entry.id   AF-A0A955X9T7-F1
#
_cell.length_a   1.000
_cell.length_b   1.000
_cell.length_c   1.000
_cell.angle_alpha   90.00
_cell.angle_beta   90.00
_cell.angle_gamma   90.00
#
_symmetry.space_group_name_H-M   'P 1'
#
loop_
_entity.id
_entity.type
_entity.pdbx_description
1 polymer ?
#
loop_
_entity_poly.entity_id
_entity_poly.type
_entity_poly.pdbx_seq_one_letter_code
_entity_poly.pdbx_strand_id
1 'polypeptide(L)'
;LVPPPARAPALEAPTPTPTRRPRPKPAAAPTPQPDLPAILEVRIESEPPGARVSTPQGVLGLTPLSAFLPTAEATALVLEKEGHAPRTVRWTPDRGTTVRVTLRSDAP
;
A
#
# COMPACT_ATOMS: atom_id res chain seq x y z
N LEU A 1 16.80 -89.73 -15.34
CA LEU A 1 17.62 -89.71 -14.11
C LEU A 1 19.02 -89.30 -14.56
N VAL A 2 19.62 -88.16 -14.21
CA VAL A 2 19.60 -87.36 -12.97
C VAL A 2 19.73 -85.87 -13.38
N PRO A 3 18.96 -84.93 -12.81
CA PRO A 3 19.10 -83.51 -13.12
C PRO A 3 20.38 -82.89 -12.52
N PRO A 4 20.98 -81.87 -13.16
CA PRO A 4 22.17 -81.18 -12.67
C PRO A 4 21.90 -80.33 -11.41
N PRO A 5 22.94 -80.05 -10.61
CA PRO A 5 22.80 -79.46 -9.27
C PRO A 5 22.38 -77.98 -9.27
N ALA A 6 21.71 -77.61 -8.18
CA ALA A 6 21.17 -76.29 -7.89
C ALA A 6 22.20 -75.15 -8.03
N ARG A 7 21.84 -74.12 -8.81
CA ARG A 7 22.51 -72.81 -8.77
C ARG A 7 22.04 -72.05 -7.53
N ALA A 8 22.99 -71.62 -6.70
CA ALA A 8 22.76 -70.66 -5.63
C ALA A 8 22.36 -69.28 -6.21
N PRO A 9 21.45 -68.52 -5.58
CA PRO A 9 21.23 -67.13 -5.94
C PRO A 9 22.44 -66.30 -5.51
N ALA A 10 23.06 -65.65 -6.49
CA ALA A 10 24.11 -64.66 -6.29
C ALA A 10 23.54 -63.40 -5.61
N LEU A 11 24.37 -62.80 -4.77
CA LEU A 11 24.17 -61.58 -4.00
C LEU A 11 23.29 -60.53 -4.70
N GLU A 12 22.13 -60.24 -4.12
CA GLU A 12 21.41 -58.99 -4.38
C GLU A 12 22.26 -57.83 -3.82
N ALA A 13 22.78 -56.99 -4.73
CA ALA A 13 23.50 -55.77 -4.37
C ALA A 13 22.53 -54.78 -3.68
N PRO A 14 22.97 -54.01 -2.67
CA PRO A 14 22.13 -53.03 -2.00
C PRO A 14 21.68 -51.93 -2.99
N THR A 15 20.38 -51.66 -2.97
CA THR A 15 19.68 -50.60 -3.72
C THR A 15 20.35 -49.23 -3.52
N PRO A 16 20.55 -48.41 -4.57
CA PRO A 16 21.07 -47.06 -4.39
C PRO A 16 20.07 -46.22 -3.60
N THR A 17 20.52 -45.65 -2.48
CA THR A 17 19.78 -44.70 -1.65
C THR A 17 19.22 -43.55 -2.52
N PRO A 18 17.90 -43.28 -2.54
CA PRO A 18 17.40 -42.08 -3.19
C PRO A 18 17.87 -40.86 -2.38
N THR A 19 18.77 -40.07 -2.97
CA THR A 19 19.18 -38.77 -2.45
C THR A 19 17.94 -37.87 -2.30
N ARG A 20 17.45 -37.68 -1.07
CA ARG A 20 16.42 -36.68 -0.78
C ARG A 20 16.93 -35.32 -1.23
N ARG A 21 16.33 -34.75 -2.28
CA ARG A 21 16.47 -33.33 -2.60
C ARG A 21 16.10 -32.52 -1.36
N PRO A 22 16.89 -31.49 -0.99
CA PRO A 22 16.45 -30.56 0.05
C PRO A 22 15.15 -29.90 -0.42
N ARG A 23 14.12 -29.92 0.44
CA ARG A 23 12.92 -29.10 0.24
C ARG A 23 13.38 -27.66 0.00
N PRO A 24 12.90 -26.95 -1.04
CA PRO A 24 13.05 -25.51 -1.05
C PRO A 24 12.40 -24.99 0.24
N LYS A 25 13.23 -24.36 1.09
CA LYS A 25 12.78 -23.60 2.25
C LYS A 25 11.69 -22.66 1.73
N PRO A 26 10.46 -22.66 2.28
CA PRO A 26 9.45 -21.70 1.90
C PRO A 26 10.11 -20.34 1.93
N ALA A 27 10.19 -19.68 0.76
CA ALA A 27 10.56 -18.28 0.72
C ALA A 27 9.59 -17.62 1.70
N ALA A 28 10.13 -17.00 2.76
CA ALA A 28 9.33 -16.23 3.67
C ALA A 28 8.43 -15.34 2.81
N ALA A 29 7.11 -15.36 3.07
CA ALA A 29 6.22 -14.38 2.51
C ALA A 29 6.89 -13.00 2.67
N PRO A 30 6.80 -12.10 1.68
CA PRO A 30 7.34 -10.76 1.84
C PRO A 30 6.83 -10.25 3.18
N THR A 31 7.74 -10.04 4.13
CA THR A 31 7.42 -9.35 5.37
C THR A 31 6.67 -8.10 4.94
N PRO A 32 5.46 -7.82 5.46
CA PRO A 32 4.84 -6.52 5.23
C PRO A 32 5.90 -5.51 5.61
N GLN A 33 6.46 -4.82 4.59
CA GLN A 33 7.35 -3.71 4.85
C GLN A 33 6.54 -2.80 5.77
N PRO A 34 7.12 -2.30 6.87
CA PRO A 34 6.43 -1.29 7.65
C PRO A 34 5.99 -0.22 6.67
N ASP A 35 4.69 0.03 6.57
CA ASP A 35 4.10 1.12 5.81
C ASP A 35 4.66 2.42 6.41
N LEU A 36 5.90 2.75 6.06
CA LEU A 36 6.46 4.07 6.32
C LEU A 36 5.48 5.03 5.66
N PRO A 37 4.99 6.07 6.37
CA PRO A 37 4.08 7.02 5.76
C PRO A 37 4.83 7.63 4.58
N ALA A 38 4.44 7.26 3.36
CA ALA A 38 4.99 7.93 2.19
C ALA A 38 4.43 9.34 2.25
N ILE A 39 5.32 10.31 2.48
CA ILE A 39 4.94 11.72 2.43
C ILE A 39 4.85 12.07 0.96
N LEU A 40 3.73 12.64 0.55
CA LEU A 40 3.44 12.86 -0.84
C LEU A 40 3.00 14.31 -1.05
N GLU A 41 3.52 14.95 -2.11
CA GLU A 41 3.13 16.30 -2.48
C GLU A 41 1.73 16.30 -3.11
N VAL A 42 0.82 17.05 -2.49
CA VAL A 42 -0.56 17.19 -2.91
C VAL A 42 -0.82 18.65 -3.24
N ARG A 43 -1.34 18.91 -4.43
CA ARG A 43 -1.80 20.24 -4.82
C ARG A 43 -3.27 20.40 -4.47
N ILE A 44 -3.61 21.41 -3.68
CA ILE A 44 -4.97 21.68 -3.22
C ILE A 44 -5.44 22.97 -3.89
N GLU A 45 -6.46 22.85 -4.72
CA GLU A 45 -7.08 23.96 -5.44
C GLU A 45 -8.54 24.10 -4.99
N SER A 46 -9.02 25.33 -4.85
CA SER A 46 -10.43 25.58 -4.62
C SER A 46 -11.01 26.59 -5.58
N GLU A 47 -12.32 26.44 -5.80
CA GLU A 47 -13.13 27.39 -6.54
C GLU A 47 -14.26 27.90 -5.64
N PRO A 48 -14.26 29.19 -5.25
CA PRO A 48 -13.26 30.22 -5.55
C PRO A 48 -11.90 30.00 -4.83
N PRO A 49 -10.79 30.60 -5.34
CA PRO A 49 -9.49 30.56 -4.68
C PRO A 49 -9.49 31.42 -3.40
N GLY A 50 -8.44 31.28 -2.58
CA GLY A 50 -8.29 31.97 -1.31
C GLY A 50 -9.06 31.32 -0.16
N ALA A 51 -9.44 30.05 -0.29
CA ALA A 51 -10.03 29.29 0.81
C ALA A 51 -8.93 28.84 1.78
N ARG A 52 -9.18 28.97 3.07
CA ARG A 52 -8.32 28.43 4.12
C ARG A 52 -8.46 26.93 4.18
N VAL A 53 -7.34 26.22 4.08
CA VAL A 53 -7.27 24.77 4.16
C VAL A 53 -6.66 24.38 5.50
N SER A 54 -7.36 23.50 6.22
CA SER A 54 -6.88 22.90 7.46
C SER A 54 -7.06 21.38 7.43
N THR A 55 -6.18 20.70 8.15
CA THR A 55 -6.23 19.27 8.47
C THR A 55 -6.43 19.12 9.99
N PRO A 56 -6.66 17.90 10.50
CA PRO A 56 -6.67 17.66 11.94
C PRO A 56 -5.34 18.01 12.63
N GLN A 57 -4.25 18.09 11.87
CA GLN A 57 -2.92 18.42 12.37
C GLN A 57 -2.65 19.94 12.41
N GLY A 58 -3.47 20.75 11.72
CA GLY A 58 -3.31 22.20 11.72
C GLY A 58 -3.71 22.86 10.40
N VAL A 59 -3.41 24.14 10.29
CA VAL A 59 -3.72 24.94 9.10
C VAL A 59 -2.57 24.80 8.10
N LEU A 60 -2.90 24.38 6.86
CA LEU A 60 -1.93 24.24 5.77
C LEU A 60 -1.67 25.58 5.08
N GLY A 61 -2.71 26.40 4.88
CA GLY A 61 -2.60 27.70 4.21
C GLY A 61 -3.87 28.11 3.46
N LEU A 62 -3.70 28.90 2.41
CA LEU A 62 -4.77 29.35 1.52
C LEU A 62 -4.63 28.72 0.13
N THR A 63 -5.72 28.29 -0.48
CA THR A 63 -5.71 27.75 -1.85
C THR A 63 -5.44 28.84 -2.91
N PRO A 64 -4.81 28.49 -4.04
CA PRO A 64 -4.17 27.20 -4.34
C PRO A 64 -2.83 27.03 -3.59
N LEU A 65 -2.61 25.85 -2.99
CA LEU A 65 -1.37 25.54 -2.25
C LEU A 65 -0.88 24.11 -2.54
N SER A 66 0.42 23.88 -2.39
CA SER A 66 1.01 22.54 -2.35
C SER A 66 1.37 22.19 -0.90
N ALA A 67 0.94 21.02 -0.45
CA ALA A 67 1.24 20.51 0.90
C ALA A 67 1.73 19.07 0.82
N PHE A 68 2.61 18.71 1.75
CA PHE A 68 3.12 17.35 1.92
C PHE A 68 2.25 16.62 2.94
N LEU A 69 1.50 15.62 2.48
CA LEU A 69 0.59 14.85 3.32
C LEU A 69 0.99 13.36 3.36
N PRO A 70 0.79 12.67 4.50
CA PRO A 70 1.06 11.24 4.60
C PRO A 70 0.00 10.43 3.82
N THR A 71 0.45 9.51 2.97
CA THR A 71 -0.42 8.64 2.14
C THR A 71 -1.05 7.48 2.91
N ALA A 72 -0.56 7.22 4.12
CA ALA A 72 -0.95 6.05 4.91
C ALA A 72 -2.39 6.14 5.43
N GLU A 73 -2.97 7.34 5.56
CA GLU A 73 -4.27 7.55 6.19
C GLU A 73 -5.17 8.53 5.43
N ALA A 74 -6.49 8.28 5.50
CA ALA A 74 -7.50 9.18 4.99
C ALA A 74 -7.44 10.51 5.76
N THR A 75 -7.09 11.59 5.06
CA THR A 75 -6.99 12.92 5.65
C THR A 75 -8.28 13.69 5.41
N ALA A 76 -8.84 14.28 6.47
CA ALA A 76 -9.96 15.20 6.37
C ALA A 76 -9.43 16.62 6.10
N LEU A 77 -9.65 17.13 4.91
CA LEU A 77 -9.37 18.52 4.54
C LEU A 77 -10.61 19.36 4.81
N VAL A 78 -10.49 20.38 5.64
CA VAL A 78 -11.54 21.36 5.87
C VAL A 78 -11.17 22.63 5.11
N LEU A 79 -12.05 23.05 4.21
CA LEU A 79 -11.91 24.27 3.44
C LEU A 79 -12.95 25.28 3.92
N GLU A 80 -12.46 26.44 4.35
CA GLU A 80 -13.29 27.52 4.85
C GLU A 80 -12.97 28.80 4.10
N LYS A 81 -13.99 29.54 3.71
CA LYS A 81 -13.83 30.85 3.09
C LYS A 81 -14.97 31.74 3.54
N GLU A 82 -14.66 33.01 3.83
CA GLU A 82 -15.66 34.00 4.18
C GLU A 82 -16.74 34.12 3.08
N GLY A 83 -18.02 34.10 3.47
CA GLY A 83 -19.16 34.10 2.55
C GLY A 83 -19.45 32.74 1.89
N HIS A 84 -18.79 31.66 2.29
CA HIS A 84 -19.00 30.31 1.79
C HIS A 84 -19.19 29.30 2.92
N ALA A 85 -20.00 28.28 2.66
CA ALA A 85 -20.21 27.21 3.62
C ALA A 85 -18.92 26.37 3.77
N PRO A 86 -18.50 26.03 5.00
CA PRO A 86 -17.33 25.20 5.23
C PRO A 86 -17.52 23.83 4.58
N ARG A 87 -16.47 23.33 3.92
CA ARG A 87 -16.52 22.06 3.20
C ARG A 87 -15.44 21.11 3.70
N THR A 88 -15.88 19.97 4.22
CA THR A 88 -14.99 18.88 4.63
C THR A 88 -14.89 17.84 3.52
N VAL A 89 -13.68 17.56 3.07
CA VAL A 89 -13.36 16.53 2.07
C VAL A 89 -12.48 15.49 2.73
N ARG A 90 -12.97 14.26 2.84
CA ARG A 90 -12.14 13.12 3.25
C ARG A 90 -11.53 12.50 2.02
N TRP A 91 -10.20 12.44 1.99
CA TRP A 91 -9.47 11.89 0.87
C TRP A 91 -8.19 11.22 1.35
N THR A 92 -7.86 10.09 0.75
CA THR A 92 -6.62 9.36 1.01
C THR A 92 -5.63 9.69 -0.10
N PRO A 93 -4.48 10.30 0.19
CA PRO A 93 -3.44 10.53 -0.81
C PRO A 93 -2.85 9.18 -1.23
N ASP A 94 -3.16 8.70 -2.43
CA ASP A 94 -2.58 7.45 -2.95
C ASP A 94 -1.47 7.71 -4.00
N ARG A 95 -1.59 8.80 -4.76
CA ARG A 95 -0.61 9.29 -5.74
C ARG A 95 -0.60 10.82 -5.75
N GLY A 96 0.49 11.44 -6.22
CA GLY A 96 0.68 12.90 -6.35
C GLY A 96 -0.36 13.59 -7.20
N THR A 97 -1.53 13.77 -6.60
CA THR A 97 -2.74 14.14 -7.29
C THR A 97 -3.18 15.50 -6.80
N THR A 98 -3.73 16.29 -7.72
CA THR A 98 -4.36 17.56 -7.41
C THR A 98 -5.76 17.31 -6.88
N VAL A 99 -6.09 17.88 -5.72
CA VAL A 99 -7.43 17.87 -5.15
C VAL A 99 -8.11 19.19 -5.49
N ARG A 100 -9.23 19.12 -6.22
CA ARG A 100 -10.07 20.28 -6.54
C ARG A 100 -11.34 20.28 -5.71
N VAL A 101 -11.59 21.39 -5.03
CA VAL A 101 -12.77 21.53 -4.16
C VAL A 101 -13.55 22.79 -4.52
N THR A 102 -14.80 22.62 -4.91
CA THR A 102 -15.71 23.76 -5.13
C THR A 102 -16.42 24.12 -3.82
N LEU A 103 -16.33 25.37 -3.39
CA LEU A 103 -17.10 25.86 -2.25
C LEU A 103 -18.45 26.40 -2.74
N ARG A 104 -19.50 26.12 -1.96
CA ARG A 104 -20.82 26.70 -2.22
C ARG A 104 -20.92 28.01 -1.45
N SER A 105 -21.44 29.05 -2.11
CA SER A 105 -21.77 30.31 -1.44
C SER A 105 -22.79 30.02 -0.33
N ASP A 106 -22.53 30.59 0.84
CA ASP A 106 -23.48 30.61 1.95
C ASP A 106 -24.39 31.82 1.70
N ALA A 107 -25.46 31.60 0.95
CA ALA A 107 -26.44 32.66 0.71
C ALA A 107 -27.36 32.76 1.95
N PRO A 108 -27.63 33.98 2.45
CA PRO A 108 -28.51 34.20 3.61
C PRO A 108 -29.97 33.84 3.34
#